data_AF-A0A1Q3LP49-F1
#
_entry.id   AF-A0A1Q3LP49-F1
#
_cell.length_a   1.000
_cell.length_b   1.000
_cell.length_c   1.000
_cell.angle_alpha   90.00
_cell.angle_beta   90.00
_cell.angle_gamma   90.00
#
_symmetry.space_group_name_H-M   'P 1'
#
loop_
_entity.id
_entity.type
_entity.pdbx_description
1 polymer ?
#
loop_
_entity_poly.entity_id
_entity_poly.type
_entity_poly.pdbx_seq_one_letter_code
_entity_poly.pdbx_strand_id
1 'polypeptide(L)'
;MPVVVIHREGQTHQGEVKDNSNLVVMAGIRQFPHPHLRYGCGMGKCCRCASRVLKGAEHLPEPNWKEKKQLGPRLDEGYRLICQLWITHDLELEQDKTPLTPAAAAGA
;
A
#
# COMPACT_ATOMS: atom_id res chain seq x y z
N MET A 1 -0.21 -8.71 -17.00
CA MET A 1 0.33 -9.06 -15.66
C MET A 1 0.96 -7.78 -15.16
N PRO A 2 0.38 -7.09 -14.17
CA PRO A 2 0.88 -5.80 -13.73
C PRO A 2 2.31 -5.87 -13.17
N VAL A 3 3.12 -4.85 -13.47
CA VAL A 3 4.43 -4.64 -12.88
C VAL A 3 4.29 -3.75 -11.65
N VAL A 4 4.80 -4.21 -10.52
CA VAL A 4 4.81 -3.44 -9.27
C VAL A 4 6.25 -3.12 -8.86
N VAL A 5 6.51 -1.85 -8.59
CA VAL A 5 7.79 -1.33 -8.10
C VAL A 5 7.60 -0.81 -6.68
N ILE A 6 8.48 -1.22 -5.76
CA ILE A 6 8.43 -0.85 -4.35
C ILE A 6 9.76 -0.22 -3.95
N HIS A 7 9.69 1.03 -3.50
CA HIS A 7 10.78 1.78 -2.89
C HIS A 7 10.65 1.73 -1.38
N ARG A 8 11.71 1.30 -0.70
CA ARG A 8 11.75 1.30 0.76
C ARG A 8 13.19 1.34 1.26
N GLU A 9 13.48 2.28 2.17
CA GLU A 9 14.77 2.39 2.85
C GLU A 9 15.98 2.44 1.88
N GLY A 10 15.81 3.15 0.75
CA GLY A 10 16.84 3.29 -0.29
C GLY A 10 16.99 2.08 -1.21
N GLN A 11 16.15 1.06 -1.07
CA GLN A 11 16.11 -0.09 -1.97
C GLN A 11 14.88 -0.03 -2.88
N THR A 12 15.07 -0.48 -4.12
CA THR A 12 14.00 -0.61 -5.11
C THR A 12 13.85 -2.07 -5.52
N HIS A 13 12.64 -2.60 -5.41
CA HIS A 13 12.29 -3.97 -5.77
C HIS A 13 11.17 -3.96 -6.79
N GLN A 14 11.35 -4.69 -7.89
CA GLN A 14 10.39 -4.77 -8.98
C GLN A 14 10.00 -6.22 -9.23
N GLY A 15 8.72 -6.45 -9.52
CA GLY A 15 8.21 -7.78 -9.85
C GLY A 15 6.84 -7.73 -10.48
N GLU A 16 6.53 -8.76 -11.25
CA GLU A 16 5.21 -8.97 -11.84
C GLU A 16 4.29 -9.65 -10.83
N VAL A 17 3.02 -9.21 -10.80
CA VAL A 17 1.97 -9.82 -10.00
C VAL A 17 0.83 -10.26 -10.92
N LYS A 18 0.08 -11.28 -10.52
CA LYS A 18 -1.11 -11.68 -11.27
C LYS A 18 -2.11 -10.53 -11.31
N ASP A 19 -2.85 -10.43 -12.40
CA ASP A 19 -3.95 -9.47 -12.48
C ASP A 19 -4.95 -9.69 -11.34
N ASN A 20 -5.54 -8.60 -10.85
CA ASN A 20 -6.44 -8.58 -9.71
C ASN A 20 -5.84 -9.24 -8.45
N SER A 21 -4.60 -8.91 -8.11
CA SER A 21 -3.93 -9.41 -6.89
C SER A 21 -3.93 -8.40 -5.75
N ASN A 22 -4.01 -8.88 -4.51
CA ASN A 22 -3.76 -8.05 -3.32
C ASN A 22 -2.31 -8.25 -2.83
N LEU A 23 -1.51 -7.19 -2.85
CA LEU A 23 -0.08 -7.27 -2.54
C LEU A 23 0.20 -7.68 -1.09
N VAL A 24 -0.66 -7.31 -0.14
CA VAL A 24 -0.50 -7.72 1.27
C VAL A 24 -0.80 -9.21 1.46
N VAL A 25 -1.82 -9.74 0.75
CA VAL A 25 -2.10 -11.18 0.75
C VAL A 25 -0.93 -11.95 0.14
N MET A 26 -0.43 -11.52 -1.02
CA MET A 26 0.73 -12.14 -1.66
C MET A 26 1.97 -12.15 -0.75
N ALA A 27 2.28 -11.01 -0.14
CA ALA A 27 3.39 -10.90 0.81
C ALA A 27 3.19 -11.82 2.03
N GLY A 28 1.95 -11.98 2.51
CA GLY A 28 1.58 -12.86 3.61
C GLY A 28 1.80 -14.34 3.32
N ILE A 29 1.64 -14.77 2.07
CA ILE A 29 1.93 -16.13 1.60
C ILE A 29 3.35 -16.28 1.04
N ARG A 30 4.26 -15.35 1.37
CA ARG A 30 5.68 -15.34 0.98
C ARG A 30 5.93 -15.29 -0.54
N GLN A 31 4.98 -14.74 -1.30
CA GLN A 31 5.18 -14.39 -2.70
C GLN A 31 5.59 -12.92 -2.82
N PHE A 32 6.17 -12.52 -3.95
CA PHE A 32 6.43 -11.11 -4.24
C PHE A 32 5.15 -10.29 -3.96
N PRO A 33 5.22 -9.19 -3.17
CA PRO A 33 6.42 -8.45 -2.77
C PRO A 33 7.07 -8.82 -1.42
N HIS A 34 6.91 -10.03 -0.89
CA HIS A 34 7.68 -10.47 0.29
C HIS A 34 9.19 -10.55 -0.01
N PRO A 35 10.09 -10.15 0.91
CA PRO A 35 9.87 -9.48 2.20
C PRO A 35 9.88 -7.93 2.12
N HIS A 36 9.81 -7.37 0.91
CA HIS A 36 10.05 -5.96 0.60
C HIS A 36 8.89 -5.05 1.03
N LEU A 37 7.64 -5.53 0.94
CA LEU A 37 6.46 -4.79 1.40
C LEU A 37 6.24 -4.98 2.90
N ARG A 38 6.25 -3.88 3.65
CA ARG A 38 5.82 -3.85 5.06
C ARG A 38 4.30 -3.92 5.15
N TYR A 39 3.78 -4.76 6.03
CA TYR A 39 2.35 -4.86 6.31
C TYR A 39 2.06 -5.14 7.80
N GLY A 40 0.78 -5.25 8.14
CA GLY A 40 0.31 -5.49 9.49
C GLY A 40 -1.04 -6.20 9.49
N CYS A 41 -2.10 -5.51 9.88
CA CYS A 41 -3.41 -6.14 10.11
C CYS A 41 -4.10 -6.74 8.87
N GLY A 42 -3.74 -6.33 7.64
CA GLY A 42 -4.39 -6.79 6.41
C GLY A 42 -5.85 -6.36 6.21
N MET A 43 -6.45 -5.61 7.15
CA MET A 43 -7.90 -5.36 7.19
C MET A 43 -8.30 -3.88 7.18
N GLY A 44 -7.34 -2.96 6.98
CA GLY A 44 -7.58 -1.52 7.03
C GLY A 44 -7.82 -0.97 8.46
N LYS A 45 -7.25 -1.62 9.48
CA LYS A 45 -7.31 -1.19 10.90
C LYS A 45 -6.04 -0.53 11.42
N CYS A 46 -4.95 -0.57 10.64
CA CYS A 46 -3.66 0.06 10.96
C CYS A 46 -3.08 0.69 9.70
N CYS A 47 -2.02 1.48 9.83
CA CYS A 47 -1.33 2.13 8.70
C CYS A 47 0.05 1.53 8.37
N ARG A 48 0.37 0.32 8.83
CA ARG A 48 1.70 -0.29 8.58
C ARG A 48 2.00 -0.60 7.11
N CYS A 49 0.96 -0.85 6.32
CA CYS A 49 1.07 -1.04 4.87
C CYS A 49 0.84 0.25 4.09
N ALA A 50 0.73 1.41 4.75
CA ALA A 50 0.55 2.65 4.03
C ALA A 50 1.76 2.88 3.13
N SER A 51 1.48 3.26 1.88
CA SER A 51 2.50 3.56 0.88
C SER A 51 2.02 4.75 0.08
N ARG A 52 2.94 5.63 -0.32
CA ARG A 52 2.66 6.70 -1.27
C ARG A 52 2.68 6.11 -2.68
N VAL A 53 1.67 6.42 -3.47
CA VAL A 53 1.61 5.99 -4.88
C VAL A 53 2.37 7.02 -5.71
N LEU A 54 3.45 6.59 -6.35
CA LEU A 54 4.29 7.44 -7.20
C LEU A 54 3.80 7.44 -8.65
N LYS A 55 3.26 6.29 -9.14
CA LYS A 55 2.66 6.12 -10.48
C LYS A 55 1.52 5.11 -10.45
N GLY A 56 0.54 5.27 -11.34
CA GLY A 56 -0.60 4.37 -11.51
C GLY A 56 -1.78 4.66 -10.58
N ALA A 57 -1.80 5.84 -9.93
CA ALA A 57 -2.87 6.24 -9.01
C ALA A 57 -4.22 6.41 -9.73
N GLU A 58 -4.21 6.85 -10.99
CA GLU A 58 -5.36 7.04 -11.88
C GLU A 58 -6.14 5.76 -12.17
N HIS A 59 -5.51 4.60 -11.99
CA HIS A 59 -6.14 3.28 -12.16
C HIS A 59 -6.70 2.71 -10.87
N LEU A 60 -6.42 3.35 -9.73
CA LEU A 60 -6.90 2.88 -8.43
C LEU A 60 -8.34 3.34 -8.19
N PRO A 61 -9.15 2.53 -7.50
CA PRO A 61 -10.46 2.99 -7.07
C PRO A 61 -10.31 4.13 -6.05
N GLU A 62 -11.38 4.92 -5.93
CA GLU A 62 -11.52 5.94 -4.89
C GLU A 62 -11.22 5.36 -3.50
N PRO A 63 -10.56 6.12 -2.60
CA PRO A 63 -10.28 5.67 -1.25
C PRO A 63 -11.55 5.25 -0.51
N ASN A 64 -11.53 4.04 0.05
CA ASN A 64 -12.68 3.52 0.77
C ASN A 64 -12.82 4.18 2.17
N TRP A 65 -13.92 3.92 2.87
CA TRP A 65 -14.18 4.53 4.18
C TRP A 65 -13.11 4.21 5.24
N LYS A 66 -12.46 3.03 5.15
CA LYS A 66 -11.38 2.66 6.07
C LYS A 66 -10.13 3.48 5.79
N GLU A 67 -9.77 3.64 4.52
CA GLU A 67 -8.65 4.50 4.12
C GLU A 67 -8.90 5.94 4.59
N LYS A 68 -10.08 6.50 4.32
CA LYS A 68 -10.49 7.83 4.78
C LYS A 68 -10.35 7.98 6.30
N LYS A 69 -10.80 6.98 7.07
CA LYS A 69 -10.69 6.98 8.54
C LYS A 69 -9.25 6.89 9.03
N GLN A 70 -8.42 6.07 8.40
CA GLN A 70 -7.07 5.75 8.91
C GLN A 70 -5.99 6.72 8.42
N LEU A 71 -6.09 7.20 7.17
CA LEU A 71 -5.10 8.08 6.55
C LEU A 71 -5.48 9.56 6.65
N GLY A 72 -6.78 9.89 6.63
CA GLY A 72 -7.25 11.27 6.72
C GLY A 72 -6.60 12.16 5.64
N PRO A 73 -6.03 13.33 6.00
CA PRO A 73 -5.38 14.25 5.05
C PRO A 73 -4.24 13.63 4.23
N ARG A 74 -3.63 12.54 4.71
CA ARG A 74 -2.54 11.87 3.96
C ARG A 74 -3.02 11.23 2.66
N LEU A 75 -4.32 11.04 2.47
CA LEU A 75 -4.88 10.66 1.17
C LEU A 75 -4.55 11.68 0.09
N ASP A 76 -4.60 12.98 0.43
CA ASP A 76 -4.30 14.08 -0.48
C ASP A 76 -2.81 14.14 -0.84
N GLU A 77 -1.95 13.59 0.02
CA GLU A 77 -0.52 13.40 -0.23
C GLU A 77 -0.21 12.14 -1.08
N GLY A 78 -1.24 11.43 -1.54
CA GLY A 78 -1.11 10.23 -2.37
C GLY A 78 -0.86 8.94 -1.59
N TYR A 79 -1.04 8.92 -0.26
CA TYR A 79 -0.95 7.68 0.51
C TYR A 79 -2.18 6.81 0.29
N ARG A 80 -1.96 5.50 0.18
CA ARG A 80 -3.00 4.48 0.12
C ARG A 80 -2.70 3.34 1.09
N LEU A 81 -3.74 2.64 1.55
CA LEU A 81 -3.54 1.41 2.31
C LEU A 81 -3.48 0.23 1.34
N ILE A 82 -2.27 -0.32 1.13
CA ILE A 82 -2.07 -1.39 0.13
C ILE A 82 -2.94 -2.63 0.40
N CYS A 83 -3.26 -2.93 1.67
CA CYS A 83 -4.19 -4.03 2.00
C CYS A 83 -5.63 -3.82 1.48
N GLN A 84 -6.01 -2.60 1.09
CA GLN A 84 -7.34 -2.26 0.58
C GLN A 84 -7.41 -2.21 -0.95
N LEU A 85 -6.30 -2.44 -1.65
CA LEU A 85 -6.21 -2.39 -3.10
C LEU A 85 -6.16 -3.79 -3.72
N TRP A 86 -6.68 -3.87 -4.94
CA TRP A 86 -6.52 -5.01 -5.84
C TRP A 86 -5.88 -4.49 -7.13
N ILE A 87 -4.71 -5.02 -7.47
CA ILE A 87 -3.84 -4.45 -8.50
C ILE A 87 -4.21 -5.03 -9.85
N THR A 88 -4.62 -4.17 -10.77
CA THR A 88 -4.97 -4.50 -12.16
C THR A 88 -4.11 -3.80 -13.20
N HIS A 89 -3.29 -2.84 -12.78
CA HIS A 89 -2.41 -2.02 -13.62
C HIS A 89 -1.08 -1.82 -12.92
N ASP A 90 -0.07 -1.42 -13.69
CA ASP A 90 1.27 -1.16 -13.16
C ASP A 90 1.22 -0.10 -12.05
N LEU A 91 2.03 -0.32 -11.01
CA LEU A 91 1.99 0.50 -9.81
C LEU A 91 3.39 0.72 -9.25
N GLU A 92 3.73 1.97 -8.97
CA GLU A 92 4.98 2.33 -8.30
C GLU A 92 4.67 2.93 -6.93
N LEU A 93 5.25 2.34 -5.89
CA LEU A 93 4.94 2.60 -4.50
C LEU A 93 6.20 2.97 -3.72
N GLU A 94 6.04 3.83 -2.72
CA GLU A 94 7.07 4.11 -1.72
C GLU A 94 6.54 3.89 -0.31
N GLN A 95 7.33 3.19 0.51
CA GLN A 95 7.06 3.05 1.95
C GLN A 95 8.08 3.83 2.77
N ASP A 96 7.55 4.66 3.65
CA ASP A 96 8.34 5.36 4.65
C ASP A 96 9.15 4.39 5.52
N LYS A 97 10.33 4.87 5.96
CA LYS A 97 11.18 4.14 6.90
C LYS A 97 10.41 3.81 8.18
N THR A 98 9.69 4.79 8.72
CA THR A 98 8.84 4.64 9.89
C THR A 98 7.38 4.49 9.45
N PRO A 99 6.67 3.42 9.87
CA PRO A 99 5.27 3.25 9.49
C PRO A 99 4.40 4.38 10.02
N LEU A 100 3.44 4.82 9.21
CA LEU A 100 2.46 5.81 9.63
C LEU A 100 1.61 5.30 10.81
N THR A 101 1.27 6.22 11.72
CA THR A 101 0.25 6.03 12.76
C THR A 101 -1.12 6.40 12.21
N PRO A 102 -2.19 5.64 12.53
CA PRO A 102 -3.55 6.02 12.15
C PRO A 102 -3.94 7.43 12.59
N ALA A 103 -4.54 8.22 11.69
CA ALA A 103 -5.13 9.51 12.02
C ALA A 103 -6.21 9.37 13.10
N ALA A 104 -7.03 8.30 13.01
CA ALA A 104 -8.03 7.97 14.02
C ALA A 104 -7.47 7.67 15.43
N ALA A 105 -6.17 7.38 15.57
CA ALA A 105 -5.54 7.12 16.86
C ALA A 105 -4.85 8.36 17.45
N ALA A 106 -4.67 9.43 16.67
CA ALA A 106 -3.98 10.65 17.11
C ALA A 106 -4.89 11.65 17.85
N GLY A 107 -6.19 11.34 17.98
CA GLY A 107 -7.18 12.17 18.67
C GLY A 107 -7.74 11.55 19.95
N ALA A 108 -7.00 10.64 20.59
CA ALA A 108 -7.36 10.00 21.86
C ALA A 108 -6.37 10.38 22.97
#